data_AF-A0AA88HYB4-F1
#
_entry.id   AF-A0AA88HYB4-F1
#
_cell.length_a   1.000
_cell.length_b   1.000
_cell.length_c   1.000
_cell.angle_alpha   90.00
_cell.angle_beta   90.00
_cell.angle_gamma   90.00
#
_symmetry.space_group_name_H-M   'P 1'
#
loop_
_entity.id
_entity.type
_entity.pdbx_description
1 polymer ?
#
loop_
_entity_poly.entity_id
_entity_poly.type
_entity_poly.pdbx_seq_one_letter_code
_entity_poly.pdbx_strand_id
1 'polypeptide(L)' 'MFTHNQKVVGQTEWINSIVEVERSDESVRLCLDPREPKKSMQKPYYPISTFEDIAAKAHGQNKNPDWVKKNQCKDPTTQ' A
#
# COMPACT_ATOMS: atom_id res chain seq x y z
N MET A 1 -0.42 9.34 29.98
CA MET A 1 0.78 9.45 29.12
C MET A 1 1.09 8.05 28.60
N PHE A 2 0.96 7.80 27.30
CA PHE A 2 1.32 6.50 26.70
C PHE A 2 2.77 6.57 26.25
N THR A 3 3.63 5.74 26.82
CA THR A 3 5.01 5.53 26.38
C THR A 3 4.98 4.75 25.06
N HIS A 4 5.53 5.34 24.01
CA HIS A 4 5.62 4.71 22.70
C HIS A 4 6.57 3.49 22.76
N ASN A 5 6.16 2.33 22.23
CA ASN A 5 6.92 1.07 22.09
C ASN A 5 7.23 0.28 23.37
N GLN A 6 6.32 0.21 24.32
CA GLN A 6 6.45 -0.72 25.44
C GLN A 6 6.01 -2.14 25.04
N LYS A 7 6.84 -3.16 25.36
CA LYS A 7 6.44 -4.56 25.21
C LYS A 7 5.24 -4.84 26.12
N VAL A 8 4.14 -5.29 25.52
CA VAL A 8 2.96 -5.73 26.27
C VAL A 8 3.27 -7.08 26.92
N VAL A 9 2.98 -7.19 28.21
CA VAL A 9 3.16 -8.42 28.99
C VAL A 9 1.78 -8.95 29.35
N GLY A 10 1.51 -10.22 29.03
CA GLY A 10 0.20 -10.83 29.22
C GLY A 10 -0.79 -10.60 28.07
N GLN A 11 -1.96 -11.22 28.17
CA GLN A 11 -3.01 -11.12 27.17
C GLN A 11 -3.81 -9.81 27.38
N THR A 12 -4.03 -9.06 26.30
CA THR A 12 -4.90 -7.87 26.31
C THR A 12 -6.21 -8.16 25.60
N GLU A 13 -7.16 -7.22 25.65
CA GLU A 13 -8.41 -7.31 24.88
C GLU A 13 -8.18 -7.07 23.37
N TRP A 14 -7.03 -6.49 22.99
CA TRP A 14 -6.69 -6.10 21.61
C TRP A 14 -5.77 -7.14 20.96
N ILE A 15 -6.27 -8.36 20.78
CA ILE A 15 -5.54 -9.46 20.13
C ILE A 15 -5.91 -9.50 18.66
N ASN A 16 -4.90 -9.61 17.80
CA ASN A 16 -5.09 -9.79 16.37
C ASN A 16 -4.35 -11.02 15.89
N SER A 17 -4.90 -11.69 14.89
CA SER A 17 -4.22 -12.80 14.22
C SER A 17 -3.01 -12.27 13.43
N ILE A 18 -1.94 -13.06 13.40
CA ILE A 18 -0.77 -12.84 12.56
C ILE A 18 -0.72 -13.96 11.53
N VAL A 19 -0.47 -13.59 10.28
CA VAL A 19 -0.34 -14.51 9.15
C VAL A 19 1.10 -14.44 8.64
N GLU A 20 1.70 -15.60 8.42
CA GLU A 20 3.01 -15.73 7.79
C GLU A 20 2.85 -15.76 6.26
N VAL A 21 3.69 -14.99 5.56
CA VAL A 21 3.72 -14.97 4.10
C VAL A 21 5.15 -15.16 3.64
N GLU A 22 5.40 -16.32 3.02
CA GLU A 22 6.63 -16.60 2.30
C GLU A 22 6.63 -15.86 0.95
N ARG A 23 7.78 -15.29 0.59
CA ARG A 23 7.98 -14.61 -0.68
C ARG A 23 8.88 -15.43 -1.59
N SER A 24 8.80 -15.11 -2.89
CA SER A 24 9.70 -15.69 -3.91
C SER A 24 11.17 -15.35 -3.71
N ASP A 25 11.47 -14.35 -2.88
CA ASP A 25 12.84 -13.95 -2.49
C ASP A 25 13.32 -14.67 -1.21
N GLU A 26 12.64 -15.76 -0.81
CA GLU A 26 12.91 -16.57 0.38
C GLU A 26 12.75 -15.83 1.72
N SER A 27 12.30 -14.57 1.68
CA SER A 27 12.01 -13.83 2.91
C SER A 27 10.60 -14.11 3.43
N VAL A 28 10.46 -14.06 4.75
CA VAL A 28 9.19 -14.25 5.46
C VAL A 28 8.68 -12.91 5.97
N ARG A 29 7.39 -12.63 5.77
CA ARG A 29 6.69 -11.48 6.37
C ARG A 29 5.65 -11.95 7.36
N LEU A 30 5.64 -11.34 8.54
CA LEU A 30 4.53 -11.44 9.49
C LEU A 30 3.55 -10.31 9.21
N CYS A 31 2.35 -10.65 8.79
CA CYS A 31 1.28 -9.72 8.48
C CYS A 31 0.20 -9.75 9.57
N LEU A 32 -0.23 -8.58 10.04
CA LEU A 32 -1.41 -8.49 10.90
C LEU A 32 -2.67 -8.70 10.07
N ASP A 33 -3.57 -9.56 10.54
CA ASP A 33 -4.87 -9.75 9.92
C ASP A 33 -5.78 -8.53 10.18
N PRO A 34 -6.15 -7.76 9.15
CA PRO A 34 -6.91 -6.53 9.34
C PRO A 34 -8.41 -6.76 9.55
N ARG A 35 -8.92 -8.00 9.49
CA ARG A 35 -10.37 -8.28 9.50
C ARG A 35 -11.09 -7.74 10.73
N GLU A 36 -10.53 -7.95 11.92
CA GLU A 36 -11.13 -7.49 13.18
C GLU A 36 -10.81 -6.02 13.48
N PRO A 37 -9.55 -5.53 13.38
CA PRO A 37 -9.21 -4.11 13.59
C PRO A 37 -9.98 -3.14 12.70
N LYS A 38 -10.33 -3.55 11.48
CA LYS A 38 -11.03 -2.70 10.52
C LYS A 38 -12.44 -2.32 10.96
N LYS A 39 -13.08 -3.09 11.85
CA LYS A 39 -14.44 -2.81 12.37
C LYS A 39 -14.43 -1.74 13.46
N SER A 40 -13.40 -1.71 14.29
CA SER A 40 -13.29 -0.81 15.44
C SER A 40 -12.57 0.49 15.12
N MET A 41 -11.73 0.52 14.08
CA MET A 41 -10.97 1.71 13.71
C MET A 41 -11.83 2.70 12.91
N GLN A 42 -11.96 3.93 13.41
CA GLN A 42 -12.54 5.03 12.64
C GLN A 42 -11.62 5.35 11.46
N LYS A 43 -12.18 5.34 10.25
CA LYS A 43 -11.42 5.68 9.04
C LYS A 43 -11.45 7.19 8.86
N PRO A 44 -10.31 7.89 8.96
CA PRO A 44 -10.27 9.28 8.56
C PRO A 44 -10.56 9.37 7.05
N TYR A 45 -11.35 10.37 6.66
CA TYR A 45 -11.66 10.62 5.26
C TYR A 45 -10.44 11.27 4.58
N TYR A 46 -9.56 10.44 4.03
CA TYR A 46 -8.48 10.86 3.16
C TYR A 46 -8.75 10.35 1.74
N PRO A 47 -9.30 11.18 0.84
CA PRO A 47 -9.50 10.77 -0.54
C PRO A 47 -8.14 10.49 -1.16
N ILE A 48 -7.92 9.24 -1.56
CA ILE A 48 -6.77 8.86 -2.38
C ILE A 48 -7.08 9.34 -3.79
N SER A 49 -6.20 10.16 -4.36
CA SER A 49 -6.34 10.63 -5.75
C SER A 49 -6.52 9.46 -6.70
N THR A 50 -7.41 9.63 -7.68
CA THR A 50 -7.58 8.60 -8.70
C THR A 50 -6.38 8.58 -9.64
N PHE A 51 -6.31 7.55 -10.48
CA PHE A 51 -5.29 7.51 -11.52
C PHE A 51 -5.40 8.72 -12.47
N GLU A 52 -6.62 9.12 -12.82
CA GLU A 52 -6.90 10.28 -13.67
C GLU A 52 -6.43 11.58 -13.02
N ASP A 53 -6.68 11.78 -11.73
CA ASP A 53 -6.21 12.94 -10.97
C ASP A 53 -4.67 13.05 -11.02
N ILE A 54 -3.98 11.91 -10.92
CA ILE A 54 -2.52 11.85 -10.96
C ILE A 54 -2.01 12.08 -12.39
N ALA A 55 -2.65 11.45 -13.38
CA ALA A 55 -2.27 11.57 -14.79
C ALA A 55 -2.45 13.01 -15.30
N ALA A 56 -3.54 13.68 -14.91
CA ALA A 56 -3.81 15.08 -15.24
C ALA A 56 -2.72 16.00 -14.68
N LYS A 57 -2.27 15.79 -13.42
CA LYS A 57 -1.15 16.55 -12.83
C LYS A 57 0.20 16.25 -13.48
N ALA A 58 0.36 15.07 -14.07
CA ALA A 58 1.59 14.66 -14.74
C ALA A 58 1.67 15.12 -16.21
N HIS A 59 0.55 15.48 -16.84
CA HIS A 59 0.53 16.03 -18.19
C HIS A 59 1.11 17.45 -18.20
N GLY A 60 2.12 17.69 -19.05
CA GLY A 60 2.80 18.99 -19.18
C GLY A 60 4.13 19.10 -18.45
N GLN A 61 4.53 18.11 -17.64
CA GLN A 61 5.91 18.01 -17.18
C GLN A 61 6.79 17.57 -18.34
N ASN A 62 7.85 18.32 -18.66
CA ASN A 62 8.77 18.00 -19.76
C ASN A 62 9.43 16.65 -19.50
N LYS A 63 8.83 15.58 -20.04
CA LYS A 63 9.36 14.23 -19.93
C LYS A 63 10.45 14.11 -20.98
N ASN A 64 11.67 13.79 -20.53
CA ASN A 64 12.76 13.43 -21.43
C ASN A 64 12.22 12.46 -22.49
N PRO A 65 12.42 12.71 -23.81
CA PRO A 65 11.89 11.88 -24.89
C PRO A 65 12.23 10.39 -24.74
N ASP A 66 13.31 10.05 -24.05
CA ASP A 66 13.69 8.66 -23.78
C ASP A 66 12.76 7.96 -22.77
N TRP A 67 12.21 8.69 -21.79
CA TRP A 67 11.23 8.16 -20.83
C TRP A 67 9.90 7.82 -21.52
N VAL A 68 9.50 8.65 -22.48
CA VAL A 68 8.23 8.48 -23.22
C VAL A 68 8.28 7.21 -24.05
N LYS A 69 9.38 6.97 -24.77
CA LYS A 69 9.56 5.76 -25.59
C LYS A 69 9.57 4.47 -24.77
N LYS A 70 10.08 4.51 -23.53
CA LYS A 70 10.20 3.34 -22.66
C LYS A 70 8.87 2.93 -22.01
N ASN A 71 8.00 3.91 -21.73
CA ASN A 71 6.75 3.71 -20.99
C ASN A 71 5.49 3.92 -21.84
N GLN A 72 5.63 4.03 -23.15
CA GLN A 72 4.49 3.89 -24.05
C GLN A 72 3.98 2.44 -23.94
N CYS A 73 2.78 2.28 -23.39
CA CYS A 73 2.03 1.05 -23.52
C CYS A 73 1.95 0.72 -25.01
N LYS A 74 2.48 -0.43 -25.42
CA LYS A 74 2.32 -0.89 -26.80
C LYS A 74 0.85 -1.21 -26.99
N ASP A 75 0.20 -0.54 -27.94
CA ASP A 75 -1.17 -0.88 -28.30
C ASP A 75 -1.22 -2.36 -28.72
N PRO A 76 -2.13 -3.17 -28.16
CA PRO A 76 -2.23 -4.59 -28.48
C PRO A 76 -2.67 -4.88 -29.93
N THR A 77 -2.90 -3.85 -30.75
CA THR A 77 -3.41 -3.97 -32.12
C THR A 77 -2.34 -3.88 -33.21
N THR A 78 -1.06 -3.73 -32.85
CA THR A 78 0.03 -3.81 -33.84
C THR A 78 0.65 -5.20 -33.81
N GLN A 79 -0.01 -6.13 -34.49
CA GLN A 79 0.60 -7.35 -35.03
C GLN A 79 0.69 -7.21 -36.55
#